data_AF-A0A5E4T5F0-F1
#
_entry.id   AF-A0A5E4T5F0-F1
#
_cell.length_a   1.000
_cell.length_b   1.000
_cell.length_c   1.000
_cell.angle_alpha   90.00
_cell.angle_beta   90.00
_cell.angle_gamma   90.00
#
_symmetry.space_group_name_H-M   'P 1'
#
loop_
_entity.id
_entity.type
_entity.pdbx_description
1 polymer ?
#
loop_
_entity_poly.entity_id
_entity_poly.type
_entity_poly.pdbx_seq_one_letter_code
_entity_poly.pdbx_strand_id
1 'polypeptide(L)'
;MNPSIQAIGARAYRALVRSDGVALPLPAFPRASYLDADGELIWIGVGVTVTHPRAVMLDRPWCADAGPQRFELRDTRPCRPSVPAWPREYAARVAAADTVYLDTRFAEVCRMMIDDVLGGAEPQGLGAALAGEALAFPLDLGVRHFERLALAYRANDPEGVGEAALPLLGFGPGLTPSGDDFVGASLFGRRLRDPARFVAPAGPWLATVEGLIAAARDAGHEISAALFADLARGESFASLHRLGLCIAACLDESAGSRADVATAARELVSIGRSSGWDMLAGFITGLTGQSFCLK
;
A
#
# COMPACT_ATOMS: atom_id res chain seq x y z
N MET A 1 28.16 -19.03 5.05
CA MET A 1 27.12 -19.47 4.10
C MET A 1 26.36 -18.24 3.67
N ASN A 2 26.18 -18.05 2.36
CA ASN A 2 25.39 -16.93 1.85
C ASN A 2 23.91 -17.13 2.22
N PRO A 3 23.16 -16.05 2.52
CA PRO A 3 21.74 -16.14 2.77
C PRO A 3 21.01 -16.75 1.56
N SER A 4 20.02 -17.60 1.84
CA SER A 4 19.20 -18.24 0.80
C SER A 4 17.86 -17.52 0.63
N ILE A 5 17.34 -17.48 -0.59
CA ILE A 5 16.04 -16.86 -0.88
C ILE A 5 14.92 -17.80 -0.45
N GLN A 6 14.10 -17.37 0.50
CA GLN A 6 12.90 -18.08 0.93
C GLN A 6 11.68 -17.73 0.08
N ALA A 7 11.56 -16.46 -0.30
CA ALA A 7 10.50 -15.97 -1.16
C ALA A 7 11.00 -14.78 -1.99
N ILE A 8 10.45 -14.59 -3.18
CA ILE A 8 10.82 -13.48 -4.06
C ILE A 8 9.59 -12.97 -4.79
N GLY A 9 9.43 -11.65 -4.85
CA GLY A 9 8.38 -11.02 -5.64
C GLY A 9 8.65 -11.12 -7.14
N ALA A 10 7.59 -11.11 -7.94
CA ALA A 10 7.70 -11.27 -9.39
C ALA A 10 8.47 -10.14 -10.12
N ARG A 11 8.52 -8.92 -9.58
CA ARG A 11 9.34 -7.84 -10.15
C ARG A 11 10.81 -8.04 -9.80
N ALA A 12 11.11 -8.32 -8.53
CA ALA A 12 12.46 -8.62 -8.09
C ALA A 12 13.05 -9.84 -8.82
N TYR A 13 12.26 -10.90 -9.01
CA TYR A 13 12.69 -12.07 -9.77
C TYR A 13 13.03 -11.71 -11.22
N ARG A 14 12.15 -10.99 -11.92
CA ARG A 14 12.41 -10.56 -13.30
C ARG A 14 13.65 -9.67 -13.40
N ALA A 15 13.83 -8.76 -12.45
CA ALA A 15 14.99 -7.88 -12.37
C ALA A 15 16.28 -8.67 -12.20
N LEU A 16 16.32 -9.57 -11.21
CA LEU A 16 17.49 -10.41 -10.95
C LEU A 16 17.77 -11.40 -12.08
N VAL A 17 16.76 -11.87 -12.82
CA VAL A 17 17.00 -12.67 -14.04
C VAL A 17 17.68 -11.83 -15.13
N ARG A 18 17.26 -10.57 -15.33
CA ARG A 18 17.87 -9.68 -16.34
C ARG A 18 19.29 -9.27 -15.97
N SER A 19 19.59 -9.14 -14.68
CA SER A 19 20.90 -8.75 -14.16
C SER A 19 21.86 -9.92 -13.87
N ASP A 20 21.54 -11.14 -14.31
CA ASP A 20 22.32 -12.36 -13.98
C ASP A 20 22.58 -12.55 -12.48
N GLY A 21 21.53 -12.31 -11.69
CA GLY A 21 21.50 -12.42 -10.23
C GLY A 21 22.22 -11.30 -9.50
N VAL A 22 22.65 -10.23 -10.18
CA VAL A 22 23.41 -9.13 -9.56
C VAL A 22 22.49 -7.97 -9.18
N ALA A 23 22.67 -7.41 -8.00
CA ALA A 23 22.04 -6.15 -7.60
C ALA A 23 23.06 -5.21 -6.94
N LEU A 24 22.93 -3.91 -7.18
CA LEU A 24 23.86 -2.88 -6.73
C LEU A 24 23.21 -2.04 -5.61
N PRO A 25 23.97 -1.61 -4.60
CA PRO A 25 23.47 -0.65 -3.63
C PRO A 25 23.08 0.67 -4.28
N LEU A 26 22.02 1.29 -3.78
CA LEU A 26 21.63 2.62 -4.24
C LEU A 26 22.68 3.65 -3.79
N PRO A 27 23.20 4.52 -4.67
CA PRO A 27 24.25 5.47 -4.32
C PRO A 27 23.89 6.41 -3.16
N ALA A 28 22.63 6.84 -3.07
CA ALA A 28 22.14 7.71 -2.00
C ALA A 28 21.86 6.95 -0.68
N PHE A 29 21.71 5.62 -0.74
CA PHE A 29 21.32 4.79 0.39
C PHE A 29 22.13 3.48 0.46
N PRO A 30 23.48 3.54 0.50
CA PRO A 30 24.32 2.35 0.32
C PRO A 30 24.22 1.33 1.45
N ARG A 31 23.56 1.69 2.56
CA ARG A 31 23.31 0.82 3.72
C ARG A 31 21.84 0.47 3.93
N ALA A 32 20.95 0.95 3.06
CA ALA A 32 19.55 0.58 3.15
C ALA A 32 19.33 -0.85 2.62
N SER A 33 18.20 -1.43 2.96
CA SER A 33 17.75 -2.72 2.43
C SER A 33 17.30 -2.66 0.98
N TYR A 34 17.66 -1.62 0.23
CA TYR A 34 17.22 -1.41 -1.15
C TYR A 34 18.41 -1.50 -2.10
N LEU A 35 18.20 -2.21 -3.22
CA LEU A 35 19.19 -2.42 -4.26
C LEU A 35 18.56 -2.13 -5.63
N ASP A 36 19.40 -1.76 -6.60
CA ASP A 36 19.06 -1.72 -8.02
C ASP A 36 19.44 -3.03 -8.68
N ALA A 37 18.50 -3.67 -9.37
CA ALA A 37 18.76 -4.81 -10.24
C ALA A 37 18.27 -4.49 -11.66
N ASP A 38 19.19 -4.13 -12.55
CA ASP A 38 18.89 -3.77 -13.94
C ASP A 38 17.83 -2.65 -14.03
N GLY A 39 18.06 -1.55 -13.30
CA GLY A 39 17.18 -0.38 -13.27
C GLY A 39 15.88 -0.58 -12.48
N GLU A 40 15.70 -1.74 -11.85
CA GLU A 40 14.53 -2.04 -11.04
C GLU A 40 14.92 -2.05 -9.56
N LEU A 41 14.25 -1.20 -8.79
CA LEU A 41 14.37 -1.19 -7.34
C LEU A 41 13.80 -2.49 -6.74
N ILE A 42 14.65 -3.19 -5.99
CA ILE A 42 14.29 -4.34 -5.15
C ILE A 42 14.61 -4.03 -3.69
N TRP A 43 13.99 -4.76 -2.76
CA TRP A 43 14.32 -4.64 -1.34
C TRP A 43 14.50 -6.00 -0.68
N ILE A 44 15.40 -6.04 0.30
CA ILE A 44 15.83 -7.23 1.00
C ILE A 44 15.16 -7.29 2.37
N GLY A 45 14.41 -8.36 2.60
CA GLY A 45 13.78 -8.66 3.88
C GLY A 45 14.31 -9.96 4.48
N VAL A 46 13.92 -10.21 5.73
CA VAL A 46 14.26 -11.44 6.46
C VAL A 46 12.96 -12.14 6.86
N GLY A 47 12.89 -13.45 6.66
CA GLY A 47 11.68 -14.24 6.86
C GLY A 47 10.62 -13.98 5.78
N VAL A 48 9.42 -14.54 5.89
CA VAL A 48 8.37 -14.41 4.86
C VAL A 48 7.21 -13.50 5.27
N THR A 49 7.39 -12.70 6.32
CA THR A 49 6.31 -11.96 6.98
C THR A 49 5.74 -10.83 6.13
N VAL A 50 6.54 -10.24 5.24
CA VAL A 50 6.12 -9.16 4.34
C VAL A 50 6.47 -9.53 2.91
N THR A 51 5.47 -9.82 2.08
CA THR A 51 5.68 -10.11 0.66
C THR A 51 5.19 -8.95 -0.20
N HIS A 52 6.01 -8.56 -1.19
CA HIS A 52 5.78 -7.45 -2.11
C HIS A 52 6.38 -7.82 -3.48
N PRO A 53 5.88 -7.30 -4.63
CA PRO A 53 6.45 -7.64 -5.95
C PRO A 53 7.96 -7.36 -6.09
N ARG A 54 8.48 -6.39 -5.32
CA ARG A 54 9.91 -6.02 -5.25
C ARG A 54 10.71 -6.71 -4.14
N ALA A 55 10.08 -7.51 -3.30
CA ALA A 55 10.75 -8.12 -2.15
C ALA A 55 11.64 -9.29 -2.56
N VAL A 56 12.81 -9.39 -1.93
CA VAL A 56 13.62 -10.61 -1.84
C VAL A 56 13.73 -10.96 -0.37
N MET A 57 13.09 -12.05 0.02
CA MET A 57 13.02 -12.50 1.41
C MET A 57 14.06 -13.58 1.67
N LEU A 58 14.94 -13.33 2.64
CA LEU A 58 16.06 -14.19 2.97
C LEU A 58 15.81 -15.00 4.25
N ASP A 59 16.46 -16.16 4.34
CA ASP A 59 16.37 -17.06 5.49
C ASP A 59 17.04 -16.55 6.77
N ARG A 60 17.88 -15.53 6.65
CA ARG A 60 18.68 -14.98 7.75
C ARG A 60 18.96 -13.49 7.52
N PRO A 61 19.38 -12.75 8.57
CA PRO A 61 19.77 -11.37 8.46
C PRO A 61 20.79 -11.13 7.35
N TRP A 62 20.52 -10.12 6.54
CA TRP A 62 21.41 -9.63 5.51
C TRP A 62 21.91 -8.24 5.92
N CYS A 63 23.21 -8.03 5.79
CA CYS A 63 23.83 -6.74 6.02
C CYS A 63 24.09 -6.08 4.67
N ALA A 64 23.63 -4.84 4.52
CA ALA A 64 23.96 -4.04 3.37
C ALA A 64 25.48 -3.82 3.31
N ASP A 65 26.07 -4.17 2.17
CA ASP A 65 27.45 -3.88 1.82
C ASP A 65 27.46 -2.93 0.62
N ALA A 66 28.49 -2.09 0.51
CA ALA A 66 28.63 -1.08 -0.53
C ALA A 66 28.97 -1.68 -1.92
N GLY A 67 29.27 -2.98 -1.97
CA GLY A 67 29.59 -3.70 -3.21
C GLY A 67 28.40 -4.41 -3.88
N PRO A 68 28.58 -4.89 -5.12
CA PRO A 68 27.59 -5.72 -5.82
C PRO A 68 27.20 -6.96 -5.01
N GLN A 69 25.90 -7.21 -4.95
CA GLN A 69 25.32 -8.37 -4.27
C GLN A 69 24.90 -9.42 -5.30
N ARG A 70 25.19 -10.69 -5.04
CA ARG A 70 24.82 -11.80 -5.92
C ARG A 70 23.81 -12.74 -5.27
N PHE A 71 22.74 -13.01 -6.00
CA PHE A 71 21.63 -13.84 -5.59
C PHE A 71 21.53 -15.09 -6.47
N GLU A 72 21.39 -16.26 -5.84
CA GLU A 72 21.15 -17.51 -6.55
C GLU A 72 19.64 -17.73 -6.72
N LEU A 73 19.19 -17.80 -7.98
CA LEU A 73 17.75 -17.95 -8.31
C LEU A 73 17.35 -19.39 -8.62
N ARG A 74 18.24 -20.38 -8.40
CA ARG A 74 17.96 -21.79 -8.71
C ARG A 74 16.78 -22.27 -7.87
N ASP A 75 15.81 -22.90 -8.54
CA ASP A 75 14.58 -23.43 -7.96
C ASP A 75 13.65 -22.40 -7.28
N THR A 76 13.95 -21.10 -7.40
CA THR A 76 13.14 -20.03 -6.83
C THR A 76 11.92 -19.76 -7.70
N ARG A 77 10.71 -19.88 -7.14
CA ARG A 77 9.46 -19.48 -7.81
C ARG A 77 9.02 -18.10 -7.33
N PRO A 78 8.76 -17.15 -8.24
CA PRO A 78 8.29 -15.83 -7.83
C PRO A 78 6.89 -15.90 -7.24
N CYS A 79 6.76 -15.38 -6.03
CA CYS A 79 5.50 -14.98 -5.46
C CYS A 79 4.90 -13.88 -6.34
N ARG A 80 3.69 -14.14 -6.82
CA ARG A 80 2.84 -13.14 -7.43
C ARG A 80 1.78 -12.83 -6.39
N PRO A 81 1.97 -11.82 -5.50
CA PRO A 81 0.81 -11.27 -4.82
C PRO A 81 -0.14 -10.88 -5.94
N SER A 82 -1.30 -11.53 -5.95
CA SER A 82 -2.30 -11.31 -6.98
C SER A 82 -2.56 -9.81 -7.01
N VAL A 83 -2.17 -9.12 -8.10
CA VAL A 83 -2.78 -7.83 -8.46
C VAL A 83 -4.27 -8.01 -8.23
N PRO A 84 -5.01 -7.07 -7.64
CA PRO A 84 -6.38 -7.32 -7.25
C PRO A 84 -7.21 -7.40 -8.55
N ALA A 85 -7.19 -8.55 -9.21
CA ALA A 85 -8.32 -9.07 -9.90
C ALA A 85 -9.24 -9.49 -8.77
N TRP A 86 -9.91 -8.49 -8.18
CA TRP A 86 -11.01 -8.76 -7.27
C TRP A 86 -11.89 -9.81 -7.95
N PRO A 87 -12.36 -10.84 -7.21
CA PRO A 87 -13.19 -11.87 -7.80
C PRO A 87 -14.26 -11.22 -8.70
N ARG A 88 -14.46 -11.72 -9.92
CA ARG A 88 -15.41 -11.09 -10.86
C ARG A 88 -16.79 -10.90 -10.23
N GLU A 89 -17.16 -11.85 -9.36
CA GLU A 89 -18.37 -11.83 -8.54
C GLU A 89 -18.40 -10.64 -7.57
N TYR A 90 -17.28 -10.31 -6.91
CA TYR A 90 -17.16 -9.11 -6.07
C TYR A 90 -17.38 -7.84 -6.89
N ALA A 91 -16.69 -7.71 -8.03
CA ALA A 91 -16.80 -6.52 -8.87
C ALA A 91 -18.24 -6.33 -9.39
N ALA A 92 -18.90 -7.42 -9.79
CA ALA A 92 -20.31 -7.40 -10.20
C ALA A 92 -21.24 -7.01 -9.04
N ARG A 93 -21.03 -7.56 -7.83
CA ARG A 93 -21.81 -7.24 -6.64
C ARG A 93 -21.71 -5.78 -6.28
N VAL A 94 -20.50 -5.25 -6.20
CA VAL A 94 -20.26 -3.84 -5.87
C VAL A 94 -20.87 -2.92 -6.92
N ALA A 95 -20.76 -3.26 -8.22
CA ALA A 95 -21.38 -2.49 -9.28
C ALA A 95 -22.93 -2.50 -9.23
N ALA A 96 -23.53 -3.57 -8.70
CA ALA A 96 -24.98 -3.72 -8.58
C ALA A 96 -25.56 -3.22 -7.25
N ALA A 97 -24.71 -3.01 -6.24
CA ALA A 97 -25.15 -2.62 -4.91
C ALA A 97 -25.53 -1.14 -4.86
N ASP A 98 -26.52 -0.82 -4.03
CA ASP A 98 -26.88 0.56 -3.73
C ASP A 98 -25.71 1.29 -3.04
N THR A 99 -25.48 2.54 -3.42
CA THR A 99 -24.32 3.32 -2.91
C THR A 99 -24.44 3.59 -1.41
N VAL A 100 -25.64 3.87 -0.90
CA VAL A 100 -25.87 4.12 0.53
C VAL A 100 -25.65 2.85 1.35
N TYR A 101 -26.06 1.70 0.80
CA TYR A 101 -25.78 0.41 1.40
C TYR A 101 -24.26 0.14 1.49
N LEU A 102 -23.52 0.33 0.39
CA LEU A 102 -22.07 0.15 0.39
C LEU A 102 -21.36 1.10 1.35
N ASP A 103 -21.77 2.38 1.38
CA ASP A 103 -21.23 3.37 2.31
C ASP A 103 -21.37 2.92 3.77
N THR A 104 -22.57 2.47 4.12
CA THR A 104 -22.87 2.01 5.47
C THR A 104 -22.05 0.77 5.81
N ARG A 105 -22.01 -0.22 4.91
CA ARG A 105 -21.27 -1.46 5.13
C ARG A 105 -19.75 -1.25 5.24
N PHE A 106 -19.16 -0.44 4.35
CA PHE A 106 -17.73 -0.14 4.45
C PHE A 106 -17.41 0.62 5.72
N ALA A 107 -18.21 1.62 6.10
CA ALA A 107 -18.01 2.35 7.35
C ALA A 107 -18.13 1.43 8.59
N GLU A 108 -19.12 0.53 8.63
CA GLU A 108 -19.29 -0.47 9.70
C GLU A 108 -18.05 -1.38 9.83
N VAL A 109 -17.59 -1.95 8.73
CA VAL A 109 -16.43 -2.86 8.72
C VAL A 109 -15.16 -2.11 9.10
N CYS A 110 -14.96 -0.90 8.58
CA CYS A 110 -13.78 -0.09 8.90
C CYS A 110 -13.76 0.32 10.38
N ARG A 111 -14.90 0.74 10.97
CA ARG A 111 -14.98 1.13 12.38
C ARG A 111 -14.61 -0.03 13.30
N MET A 112 -15.23 -1.18 13.08
CA MET A 112 -14.92 -2.41 13.83
C MET A 112 -13.44 -2.82 13.70
N MET A 113 -12.90 -2.73 12.48
CA MET A 113 -11.49 -3.03 12.23
C MET A 113 -10.57 -2.07 13.00
N ILE A 114 -10.86 -0.77 12.99
CA ILE A 114 -10.10 0.23 13.76
C ILE A 114 -10.14 -0.10 15.26
N ASP A 115 -11.31 -0.39 15.81
CA ASP A 115 -11.47 -0.70 17.23
C ASP A 115 -10.61 -1.91 17.65
N ASP A 116 -10.59 -2.98 16.83
CA ASP A 116 -9.79 -4.18 17.12
C ASP A 116 -8.28 -3.89 17.05
N VAL A 117 -7.84 -3.18 16.00
CA VAL A 117 -6.41 -2.87 15.81
C VAL A 117 -5.91 -1.96 16.92
N LEU A 118 -6.67 -0.92 17.30
CA LEU A 118 -6.32 -0.03 18.41
C LEU A 118 -6.33 -0.75 19.77
N GLY A 119 -7.13 -1.81 19.93
CA GLY A 119 -7.10 -2.67 21.12
C GLY A 119 -5.87 -3.57 21.22
N GLY A 120 -5.12 -3.75 20.12
CA GLY A 120 -4.01 -4.71 20.03
C GLY A 120 -2.65 -4.12 19.65
N ALA A 121 -2.58 -2.86 19.20
CA ALA A 121 -1.35 -2.22 18.76
C ALA A 121 -1.36 -0.71 19.06
N GLU A 122 -0.19 -0.17 19.41
CA GLU A 122 -0.02 1.27 19.64
C GLU A 122 -0.09 2.03 18.30
N PRO A 123 -0.94 3.08 18.21
CA PRO A 123 -1.06 3.87 16.99
C PRO A 123 0.23 4.65 16.70
N GLN A 124 0.65 4.63 15.43
CA GLN A 124 1.81 5.40 14.95
C GLN A 124 1.44 6.18 13.68
N GLY A 125 2.13 7.30 13.42
CA GLY A 125 1.87 8.14 12.25
C GLY A 125 0.41 8.60 12.19
N LEU A 126 -0.25 8.35 11.05
CA LEU A 126 -1.67 8.65 10.84
C LEU A 126 -2.61 7.73 11.64
N GLY A 127 -2.11 6.65 12.24
CA GLY A 127 -2.84 5.83 13.20
C GLY A 127 -3.31 6.61 14.42
N ALA A 128 -2.58 7.65 14.83
CA ALA A 128 -2.99 8.53 15.92
C ALA A 128 -4.33 9.22 15.63
N ALA A 129 -4.53 9.68 14.38
CA ALA A 129 -5.78 10.30 14.00
C ALA A 129 -6.94 9.28 13.94
N LEU A 130 -6.68 8.01 13.55
CA LEU A 130 -7.68 6.94 13.66
C LEU A 130 -8.09 6.66 15.11
N ALA A 131 -7.17 6.85 16.07
CA ALA A 131 -7.44 6.78 17.50
C ALA A 131 -8.17 8.02 18.06
N GLY A 132 -8.43 9.03 17.22
CA GLY A 132 -9.00 10.31 17.65
C GLY A 132 -8.00 11.23 18.35
N GLU A 133 -6.71 10.94 18.23
CA GLU A 133 -5.62 11.75 18.79
C GLU A 133 -5.16 12.82 17.78
N ALA A 134 -4.50 13.86 18.29
CA ALA A 134 -3.87 14.86 17.44
C ALA A 134 -2.64 14.28 16.73
N LEU A 135 -2.48 14.57 15.44
CA LEU A 135 -1.26 14.22 14.72
C LEU A 135 -0.06 14.97 15.29
N ALA A 136 1.07 14.28 15.40
CA ALA A 136 2.32 14.89 15.78
C ALA A 136 2.99 15.61 14.60
N PHE A 137 3.84 16.60 14.90
CA PHE A 137 4.67 17.23 13.88
C PHE A 137 5.56 16.20 13.16
N PRO A 138 5.69 16.25 11.82
CA PRO A 138 5.13 17.27 10.91
C PRO A 138 3.75 16.94 10.32
N LEU A 139 3.13 15.81 10.69
CA LEU A 139 1.88 15.33 10.05
C LEU A 139 0.67 16.24 10.34
N ASP A 140 0.70 16.98 11.44
CA ASP A 140 -0.27 18.02 11.79
C ASP A 140 -0.41 19.10 10.70
N LEU A 141 0.69 19.44 10.02
CA LEU A 141 0.70 20.40 8.90
C LEU A 141 -0.09 19.90 7.67
N GLY A 142 -0.29 18.58 7.57
CA GLY A 142 -0.95 17.91 6.46
C GLY A 142 -2.46 17.73 6.60
N VAL A 143 -3.04 17.99 7.78
CA VAL A 143 -4.46 17.68 8.11
C VAL A 143 -5.43 18.13 7.03
N ARG A 144 -5.33 19.40 6.61
CA ARG A 144 -6.21 19.98 5.57
C ARG A 144 -6.13 19.24 4.23
N HIS A 145 -4.97 18.68 3.90
CA HIS A 145 -4.75 17.99 2.63
C HIS A 145 -5.35 16.58 2.69
N PHE A 146 -5.21 15.88 3.83
CA PHE A 146 -5.90 14.60 4.07
C PHE A 146 -7.43 14.75 4.03
N GLU A 147 -7.97 15.82 4.64
CA GLU A 147 -9.40 16.12 4.61
C GLU A 147 -9.89 16.43 3.19
N ARG A 148 -9.18 17.27 2.44
CA ARG A 148 -9.51 17.56 1.03
C ARG A 148 -9.52 16.30 0.17
N LEU A 149 -8.57 15.38 0.40
CA LEU A 149 -8.53 14.12 -0.32
C LEU A 149 -9.76 13.26 -0.04
N ALA A 150 -10.17 13.15 1.24
CA ALA A 150 -11.39 12.45 1.62
C ALA A 150 -12.65 13.07 0.97
N LEU A 151 -12.75 14.40 0.96
CA LEU A 151 -13.83 15.13 0.29
C LEU A 151 -13.89 14.81 -1.21
N ALA A 152 -12.75 14.79 -1.90
CA ALA A 152 -12.68 14.47 -3.32
C ALA A 152 -13.10 13.02 -3.61
N TYR A 153 -12.70 12.05 -2.76
CA TYR A 153 -13.19 10.68 -2.88
C TYR A 153 -14.70 10.55 -2.69
N ARG A 154 -15.27 11.30 -1.74
CA ARG A 154 -16.73 11.34 -1.51
C ARG A 154 -17.47 11.97 -2.68
N ALA A 155 -16.89 13.01 -3.28
CA ALA A 155 -17.43 13.64 -4.49
C ALA A 155 -17.23 12.80 -5.77
N ASN A 156 -16.48 11.68 -5.70
CA ASN A 156 -16.07 10.90 -6.86
C ASN A 156 -15.36 11.78 -7.92
N ASP A 157 -14.49 12.66 -7.45
CA ASP A 157 -13.78 13.65 -8.26
C ASP A 157 -12.31 13.23 -8.45
N PRO A 158 -11.96 12.56 -9.57
CA PRO A 158 -10.58 12.15 -9.83
C PRO A 158 -9.61 13.33 -10.01
N GLU A 159 -10.08 14.50 -10.46
CA GLU A 159 -9.23 15.69 -10.62
C GLU A 159 -8.93 16.29 -9.24
N GLY A 160 -9.97 16.48 -8.42
CA GLY A 160 -9.83 16.91 -7.03
C GLY A 160 -8.99 15.96 -6.17
N VAL A 161 -9.03 14.64 -6.45
CA VAL A 161 -8.13 13.65 -5.83
C VAL A 161 -6.67 13.95 -6.21
N GLY A 162 -6.40 14.22 -7.49
CA GLY A 162 -5.07 14.61 -7.95
C GLY A 162 -4.57 15.87 -7.25
N GLU A 163 -5.36 16.94 -7.26
CA GLU A 163 -4.99 18.21 -6.63
C GLU A 163 -4.75 18.11 -5.12
N ALA A 164 -5.59 17.34 -4.41
CA ALA A 164 -5.48 17.16 -2.98
C ALA A 164 -4.30 16.27 -2.58
N ALA A 165 -3.92 15.31 -3.44
CA ALA A 165 -2.81 14.39 -3.21
C ALA A 165 -1.44 15.01 -3.48
N LEU A 166 -1.32 15.94 -4.44
CA LEU A 166 -0.02 16.53 -4.83
C LEU A 166 0.80 17.07 -3.64
N PRO A 167 0.24 17.84 -2.68
CA PRO A 167 1.00 18.35 -1.53
C PRO A 167 1.39 17.28 -0.51
N LEU A 168 0.85 16.07 -0.62
CA LEU A 168 1.14 14.93 0.24
C LEU A 168 2.25 14.04 -0.33
N LEU A 169 2.61 14.19 -1.61
CA LEU A 169 3.68 13.39 -2.18
C LEU A 169 5.03 13.77 -1.56
N GLY A 170 5.75 12.79 -1.03
CA GLY A 170 6.98 13.00 -0.25
C GLY A 170 6.76 13.63 1.14
N PHE A 171 5.53 13.82 1.59
CA PHE A 171 5.23 14.46 2.87
C PHE A 171 5.34 13.49 4.05
N GLY A 172 6.12 13.85 5.06
CA GLY A 172 6.33 13.07 6.28
C GLY A 172 7.75 12.51 6.40
N PRO A 173 8.10 11.94 7.56
CA PRO A 173 9.45 11.43 7.81
C PRO A 173 9.70 10.06 7.16
N GLY A 174 10.97 9.73 6.92
CA GLY A 174 11.41 8.36 6.56
C GLY A 174 11.67 8.14 5.08
N LEU A 175 11.98 6.88 4.73
CA LEU A 175 12.22 6.43 3.34
C LEU A 175 10.92 6.19 2.56
N THR A 176 9.81 6.10 3.28
CA THR A 176 8.45 5.97 2.76
C THR A 176 7.63 7.01 3.52
N PRO A 177 7.59 8.27 3.06
CA PRO A 177 6.88 9.34 3.73
C PRO A 177 5.40 8.98 3.90
N SER A 178 4.83 9.31 5.07
CA SER A 178 3.44 8.99 5.41
C SER A 178 2.42 9.43 4.37
N GLY A 179 2.67 10.55 3.67
CA GLY A 179 1.81 11.03 2.60
C GLY A 179 1.82 10.13 1.36
N ASP A 180 2.96 9.54 1.00
CA ASP A 180 3.05 8.59 -0.10
C ASP A 180 2.31 7.28 0.23
N ASP A 181 2.52 6.75 1.45
CA ASP A 181 1.83 5.56 1.95
C ASP A 181 0.30 5.79 2.01
N PHE A 182 -0.13 6.95 2.52
CA PHE A 182 -1.54 7.33 2.61
C PHE A 182 -2.19 7.49 1.23
N VAL A 183 -1.60 8.30 0.34
CA VAL A 183 -2.17 8.55 -0.99
C VAL A 183 -2.20 7.25 -1.79
N GLY A 184 -1.09 6.50 -1.80
CA GLY A 184 -1.00 5.23 -2.51
C GLY A 184 -2.05 4.22 -2.05
N ALA A 185 -2.21 4.04 -0.73
CA ALA A 185 -3.21 3.13 -0.19
C ALA A 185 -4.65 3.64 -0.38
N SER A 186 -4.88 4.95 -0.43
CA SER A 186 -6.21 5.50 -0.75
C SER A 186 -6.65 5.19 -2.18
N LEU A 187 -5.73 5.25 -3.14
CA LEU A 187 -6.00 4.80 -4.51
C LEU A 187 -6.26 3.29 -4.58
N PHE A 188 -5.59 2.51 -3.72
CA PHE A 188 -5.87 1.08 -3.56
C PHE A 188 -7.28 0.83 -3.00
N GLY A 189 -7.66 1.50 -1.92
CA GLY A 189 -8.99 1.43 -1.33
C GLY A 189 -10.09 1.86 -2.31
N ARG A 190 -9.83 2.89 -3.12
CA ARG A 190 -10.77 3.33 -4.15
C ARG A 190 -10.99 2.30 -5.24
N ARG A 191 -9.97 1.53 -5.63
CA ARG A 191 -10.12 0.39 -6.55
C ARG A 191 -10.97 -0.73 -5.99
N LEU A 192 -10.88 -0.97 -4.67
CA LEU A 192 -11.74 -1.94 -4.01
C LEU A 192 -13.19 -1.45 -4.02
N ARG A 193 -13.41 -0.16 -3.71
CA ARG A 193 -14.74 0.44 -3.70
C ARG A 193 -15.40 0.48 -5.07
N ASP A 194 -14.66 0.86 -6.11
CA ASP A 194 -15.20 1.13 -7.45
C ASP A 194 -14.32 0.52 -8.55
N PRO A 195 -14.21 -0.82 -8.64
CA PRO A 195 -13.25 -1.47 -9.54
C PRO A 195 -13.48 -1.11 -11.01
N ALA A 196 -14.74 -0.91 -11.44
CA ALA A 196 -15.09 -0.55 -12.81
C ALA A 196 -14.44 0.76 -13.29
N ARG A 197 -14.10 1.69 -12.37
CA ARG A 197 -13.50 2.99 -12.70
C ARG A 197 -12.04 2.89 -13.15
N PHE A 198 -11.40 1.76 -12.89
CA PHE A 198 -9.99 1.52 -13.20
C PHE A 198 -9.79 0.53 -14.36
N VAL A 199 -10.85 0.20 -15.10
CA VAL A 199 -10.79 -0.76 -16.22
C VAL A 199 -10.52 -0.07 -17.56
N ALA A 200 -11.06 1.13 -17.78
CA ALA A 200 -10.95 1.82 -19.06
C ALA A 200 -9.56 2.44 -19.25
N PRO A 201 -8.76 1.99 -20.24
CA PRO A 201 -7.52 2.65 -20.60
C PRO A 201 -7.83 4.11 -20.98
N ALA A 202 -7.12 5.07 -20.37
CA ALA A 202 -7.36 6.52 -20.48
C ALA A 202 -8.64 7.06 -19.79
N GLY A 203 -9.27 6.31 -18.88
CA GLY A 203 -10.28 6.87 -17.98
C GLY A 203 -9.68 7.89 -17.00
N PRO A 204 -10.48 8.84 -16.48
CA PRO A 204 -9.97 9.95 -15.66
C PRO A 204 -9.26 9.48 -14.39
N TRP A 205 -9.73 8.39 -13.77
CA TRP A 205 -9.06 7.79 -12.62
C TRP A 205 -7.66 7.25 -12.93
N LEU A 206 -7.49 6.56 -14.07
CA LEU A 206 -6.18 6.08 -14.48
C LEU A 206 -5.26 7.24 -14.90
N ALA A 207 -5.81 8.29 -15.52
CA ALA A 207 -5.05 9.49 -15.84
C ALA A 207 -4.54 10.20 -14.57
N THR A 208 -5.39 10.37 -13.55
CA THR A 208 -4.98 10.90 -12.24
C THR A 208 -3.89 10.04 -11.61
N VAL A 209 -4.04 8.71 -11.60
CA VAL A 209 -3.04 7.80 -11.05
C VAL A 209 -1.69 7.98 -11.73
N GLU A 210 -1.65 7.97 -13.06
CA GLU A 210 -0.37 8.11 -13.79
C GLU A 210 0.23 9.52 -13.62
N GLY A 211 -0.60 10.56 -13.52
CA GLY A 211 -0.16 11.92 -13.20
C GLY A 211 0.50 12.01 -11.81
N LEU A 212 -0.11 11.40 -10.79
CA LEU A 212 0.47 11.35 -9.45
C LEU A 212 1.75 10.51 -9.41
N ILE A 213 1.84 9.42 -10.17
CA ILE A 213 3.06 8.61 -10.27
C ILE A 213 4.19 9.41 -10.91
N ALA A 214 3.90 10.22 -11.94
CA ALA A 214 4.87 11.13 -12.51
C ALA A 214 5.33 12.17 -11.47
N ALA A 215 4.40 12.82 -10.78
CA ALA A 215 4.71 13.81 -9.75
C ALA A 215 5.52 13.24 -8.56
N ALA A 216 5.23 12.01 -8.14
CA ALA A 216 5.96 11.36 -7.05
C ALA A 216 7.44 11.11 -7.40
N ARG A 217 7.76 10.87 -8.68
CA ARG A 217 9.15 10.75 -9.15
C ARG A 217 9.92 12.06 -9.05
N ASP A 218 9.23 13.19 -9.21
CA ASP A 218 9.84 14.52 -9.16
C ASP A 218 9.94 15.05 -7.71
N ALA A 219 9.00 14.68 -6.84
CA ALA A 219 8.90 15.19 -5.47
C ALA A 219 9.70 14.39 -4.43
N GLY A 220 9.86 13.08 -4.64
CA GLY A 220 10.47 12.16 -3.68
C GLY A 220 11.84 11.62 -4.10
N HIS A 221 12.39 10.74 -3.29
CA HIS A 221 13.55 9.92 -3.69
C HIS A 221 13.09 8.62 -4.35
N GLU A 222 14.00 7.96 -5.08
CA GLU A 222 13.71 6.80 -5.94
C GLU A 222 12.96 5.65 -5.23
N ILE A 223 13.27 5.41 -3.95
CA ILE A 223 12.59 4.37 -3.15
C ILE A 223 11.12 4.71 -2.95
N SER A 224 10.82 5.92 -2.46
CA SER A 224 9.45 6.30 -2.18
C SER A 224 8.63 6.35 -3.47
N ALA A 225 9.17 6.95 -4.53
CA ALA A 225 8.49 7.03 -5.82
C ALA A 225 8.15 5.65 -6.40
N ALA A 226 9.05 4.67 -6.25
CA ALA A 226 8.83 3.31 -6.72
C ALA A 226 7.76 2.58 -5.91
N LEU A 227 7.75 2.71 -4.58
CA LEU A 227 6.75 2.08 -3.72
C LEU A 227 5.38 2.75 -3.84
N PHE A 228 5.35 4.08 -3.93
CA PHE A 228 4.15 4.84 -4.27
C PHE A 228 3.55 4.36 -5.58
N ALA A 229 4.36 4.20 -6.63
CA ALA A 229 3.88 3.76 -7.93
C ALA A 229 3.28 2.35 -7.90
N ASP A 230 3.83 1.47 -7.08
CA ASP A 230 3.31 0.11 -6.89
C ASP A 230 1.96 0.15 -6.17
N LEU A 231 1.88 0.86 -5.03
CA LEU A 231 0.63 1.12 -4.30
C LEU A 231 -0.45 1.74 -5.21
N ALA A 232 -0.08 2.81 -5.89
CA ALA A 232 -0.95 3.58 -6.77
C ALA A 232 -1.43 2.78 -7.98
N ARG A 233 -0.76 1.69 -8.38
CA ARG A 233 -1.23 0.74 -9.42
C ARG A 233 -1.97 -0.49 -8.87
N GLY A 234 -2.00 -0.66 -7.56
CA GLY A 234 -2.55 -1.87 -6.93
C GLY A 234 -1.55 -3.02 -6.77
N GLU A 235 -0.26 -2.81 -7.07
CA GLU A 235 0.81 -3.80 -6.97
C GLU A 235 1.48 -3.79 -5.58
N SER A 236 0.70 -3.69 -4.50
CA SER A 236 1.22 -3.43 -3.15
C SER A 236 1.59 -4.69 -2.34
N PHE A 237 1.90 -4.48 -1.05
CA PHE A 237 2.17 -5.47 -0.02
C PHE A 237 1.03 -6.48 0.11
N ALA A 238 1.35 -7.75 0.26
CA ALA A 238 0.37 -8.82 0.35
C ALA A 238 -0.60 -8.66 1.53
N SER A 239 -0.19 -8.04 2.64
CA SER A 239 -1.08 -7.73 3.77
C SER A 239 -2.19 -6.75 3.38
N LEU A 240 -1.89 -5.72 2.56
CA LEU A 240 -2.91 -4.79 2.06
C LEU A 240 -3.89 -5.49 1.11
N HIS A 241 -3.40 -6.38 0.25
CA HIS A 241 -4.25 -7.23 -0.60
C HIS A 241 -5.13 -8.16 0.23
N ARG A 242 -4.56 -8.83 1.22
CA ARG A 242 -5.28 -9.72 2.14
C ARG A 242 -6.37 -8.95 2.88
N LEU A 243 -6.07 -7.75 3.38
CA LEU A 243 -7.07 -6.88 4.00
C LEU A 243 -8.22 -6.57 3.04
N GLY A 244 -7.92 -6.16 1.81
CA GLY A 244 -8.94 -5.90 0.79
C GLY A 244 -9.80 -7.13 0.47
N LEU A 245 -9.19 -8.31 0.38
CA LEU A 245 -9.90 -9.57 0.16
C LEU A 245 -10.78 -9.96 1.35
N CYS A 246 -10.31 -9.79 2.58
CA CYS A 246 -11.10 -10.06 3.78
C CYS A 246 -12.30 -9.11 3.87
N ILE A 247 -12.13 -7.83 3.55
CA ILE A 247 -13.24 -6.86 3.50
C ILE A 247 -14.22 -7.22 2.38
N ALA A 248 -13.71 -7.56 1.19
CA ALA A 248 -14.54 -8.02 0.08
C ALA A 248 -15.36 -9.25 0.45
N ALA A 249 -14.77 -10.20 1.19
CA ALA A 249 -15.45 -11.38 1.72
C ALA A 249 -16.44 -11.01 2.82
N CYS A 250 -16.17 -10.03 3.70
CA CYS A 250 -17.11 -9.59 4.73
C CYS A 250 -18.36 -8.88 4.18
N LEU A 251 -18.28 -8.32 2.98
CA LEU A 251 -19.47 -7.85 2.26
C LEU A 251 -20.32 -9.01 1.70
N ASP A 252 -19.78 -10.23 1.71
CA ASP A 252 -20.52 -11.47 1.50
C ASP A 252 -20.91 -12.07 2.85
N GLU A 253 -22.18 -11.91 3.25
CA GLU A 253 -22.68 -12.41 4.53
C GLU A 253 -22.50 -13.94 4.69
N SER A 254 -22.24 -14.66 3.60
CA SER A 254 -22.03 -16.11 3.59
C SER A 254 -20.57 -16.56 3.76
N ALA A 255 -19.58 -15.66 3.65
CA ALA A 255 -18.19 -16.07 3.47
C ALA A 255 -17.14 -15.32 4.33
N GLY A 256 -17.41 -14.11 4.81
CA GLY A 256 -16.39 -13.30 5.48
C GLY A 256 -16.45 -13.28 7.00
N SER A 257 -15.32 -13.54 7.67
CA SER A 257 -15.18 -13.39 9.12
C SER A 257 -14.62 -12.01 9.49
N ARG A 258 -15.30 -11.35 10.45
CA ARG A 258 -14.82 -10.10 11.07
C ARG A 258 -13.42 -10.27 11.70
N ALA A 259 -13.14 -11.46 12.24
CA ALA A 259 -11.83 -11.78 12.83
C ALA A 259 -10.71 -11.85 11.76
N ASP A 260 -11.03 -12.21 10.53
CA ASP A 260 -10.06 -12.25 9.43
C ASP A 260 -9.68 -10.84 8.98
N VAL A 261 -10.66 -9.93 8.90
CA VAL A 261 -10.40 -8.49 8.62
C VAL A 261 -9.49 -7.89 9.69
N ALA A 262 -9.81 -8.12 10.96
CA ALA A 262 -9.03 -7.65 12.09
C ALA A 262 -7.58 -8.20 12.07
N THR A 263 -7.43 -9.49 11.78
CA THR A 263 -6.12 -10.13 11.67
C THR A 263 -5.31 -9.56 10.50
N ALA A 264 -5.92 -9.40 9.33
CA ALA A 264 -5.28 -8.80 8.17
C ALA A 264 -4.88 -7.34 8.41
N ALA A 265 -5.69 -6.57 9.15
CA ALA A 265 -5.36 -5.20 9.52
C ALA A 265 -4.19 -5.13 10.51
N ARG A 266 -4.11 -6.03 11.50
CA ARG A 266 -2.95 -6.18 12.40
C ARG A 266 -1.67 -6.53 11.64
N GLU A 267 -1.76 -7.44 10.68
CA GLU A 267 -0.64 -7.77 9.79
C GLU A 267 -0.19 -6.53 8.98
N LEU A 268 -1.13 -5.72 8.48
CA LEU A 268 -0.81 -4.49 7.75
C LEU A 268 -0.10 -3.46 8.62
N VAL A 269 -0.61 -3.16 9.82
CA VAL A 269 0.00 -2.14 10.70
C VAL A 269 1.34 -2.56 11.30
N SER A 270 1.71 -3.84 11.17
CA SER A 270 3.04 -4.35 11.53
C SER A 270 4.13 -3.97 10.50
N ILE A 271 3.75 -3.41 9.34
CA ILE A 271 4.70 -2.99 8.31
C ILE A 271 5.37 -1.67 8.69
N GLY A 272 6.70 -1.71 8.79
CA GLY A 272 7.51 -0.52 9.06
C GLY A 272 7.21 0.09 10.43
N ARG A 273 7.66 1.32 10.63
CA ARG A 273 7.39 2.06 11.88
C ARG A 273 5.97 2.63 11.88
N SER A 274 5.66 3.48 10.89
CA SER A 274 4.33 4.07 10.71
C SER A 274 3.66 3.67 9.39
N SER A 275 4.40 3.17 8.39
CA SER A 275 3.88 2.90 7.04
C SER A 275 2.63 2.02 7.01
N GLY A 276 2.58 0.97 7.84
CA GLY A 276 1.39 0.13 7.98
C GLY A 276 0.15 0.89 8.43
N TRP A 277 0.31 1.80 9.40
CA TRP A 277 -0.76 2.69 9.87
C TRP A 277 -1.14 3.76 8.86
N ASP A 278 -0.14 4.35 8.19
CA ASP A 278 -0.33 5.37 7.17
C ASP A 278 -1.10 4.79 5.96
N MET A 279 -0.74 3.57 5.54
CA MET A 279 -1.49 2.80 4.53
C MET A 279 -2.90 2.45 5.00
N LEU A 280 -3.09 2.02 6.26
CA LEU A 280 -4.41 1.69 6.79
C LEU A 280 -5.34 2.92 6.74
N ALA A 281 -4.87 4.08 7.21
CA ALA A 281 -5.61 5.33 7.17
C ALA A 281 -5.98 5.72 5.73
N GLY A 282 -5.00 5.65 4.81
CA GLY A 282 -5.24 5.94 3.39
C GLY A 282 -6.27 5.01 2.76
N PHE A 283 -6.12 3.71 2.98
CA PHE A 283 -7.04 2.68 2.50
C PHE A 283 -8.48 2.94 2.95
N ILE A 284 -8.70 3.25 4.22
CA ILE A 284 -10.02 3.60 4.76
C ILE A 284 -10.57 4.84 4.04
N THR A 285 -9.76 5.90 3.91
CA THR A 285 -10.19 7.13 3.22
C THR A 285 -10.58 6.90 1.77
N GLY A 286 -9.84 6.07 1.02
CA GLY A 286 -10.22 5.71 -0.35
C GLY A 286 -11.50 4.89 -0.45
N LEU A 287 -11.77 4.07 0.57
CA LEU A 287 -12.91 3.16 0.63
C LEU A 287 -14.22 3.84 1.08
N THR A 288 -14.13 4.81 1.99
CA THR A 288 -15.30 5.46 2.61
C THR A 288 -15.48 6.92 2.20
N GLY A 289 -14.43 7.58 1.69
CA GLY A 289 -14.44 9.04 1.50
C GLY A 289 -14.51 9.82 2.83
N GLN A 290 -14.24 9.14 3.95
CA GLN A 290 -14.16 9.76 5.27
C GLN A 290 -12.68 9.97 5.62
N SER A 291 -12.39 11.09 6.27
CA SER A 291 -11.10 11.30 6.92
C SER A 291 -11.09 10.57 8.27
N PHE A 292 -10.15 10.91 9.15
CA PHE A 292 -9.85 10.27 10.44
C PHE A 292 -10.98 10.17 11.48
N CYS A 293 -12.23 10.51 11.12
CA CYS A 293 -13.40 10.33 11.96
C CYS A 293 -14.47 9.49 11.23
N LEU A 294 -14.56 8.21 11.57
CA LEU A 294 -15.70 7.35 11.25
C LEU A 294 -16.74 7.44 12.40
N LYS A 295 -17.30 8.63 12.65
CA LYS A 295 -18.45 8.74 13.56
C LYS A 295 -19.69 8.26 12.82
#